data_AF-M5RIM2-F1
#
_entry.id   AF-M5RIM2-F1
#
_cell.length_a   1.000
_cell.length_b   1.000
_cell.length_c   1.000
_cell.angle_alpha   90.00
_cell.angle_beta   90.00
_cell.angle_gamma   90.00
#
_symmetry.space_group_name_H-M   'P 1'
#
loop_
_entity.id
_entity.type
_entity.pdbx_description
1 polymer ?
#
loop_
_entity_poly.entity_id
_entity_poly.type
_entity_poly.pdbx_seq_one_letter_code
_entity_poly.pdbx_strand_id
1 'polypeptide(L)'
;MTTTHEVGHLIGGWISGGTLQHAELRPWHLPHSHFAPDPHPLVTLWAGPLIGVIVPLLLALVIRKPSVWFIANFCMLANGTYLAVAWFTGDPFLDTPRLLAAGASPLSIATFCALTLFWGYRAFRASCIAIFHSKPQQPNHSK
;
A
#
# COMPACT_ATOMS: atom_id res chain seq x y z
N MET A 1 3.98 2.64 3.51
CA MET A 1 3.15 1.55 2.97
C MET A 1 2.40 0.86 4.09
N THR A 2 3.09 0.15 5.00
CA THR A 2 2.44 -0.65 6.05
C THR A 2 1.47 0.14 6.92
N THR A 3 1.83 1.35 7.36
CA THR A 3 0.92 2.21 8.15
C THR A 3 -0.32 2.63 7.36
N THR A 4 -0.16 3.13 6.13
CA THR A 4 -1.28 3.58 5.29
C THR A 4 -2.17 2.42 4.87
N HIS A 5 -1.58 1.24 4.69
CA HIS A 5 -2.28 0.00 4.40
C HIS A 5 -3.09 -0.45 5.62
N GLU A 6 -2.48 -0.53 6.79
CA GLU A 6 -3.16 -0.95 8.02
C GLU A 6 -4.28 0.01 8.43
N VAL A 7 -4.06 1.32 8.29
CA VAL A 7 -5.11 2.33 8.46
C VAL A 7 -6.29 2.09 7.51
N GLY A 8 -6.02 1.58 6.31
CA GLY A 8 -7.06 1.17 5.38
C GLY A 8 -7.94 0.05 5.93
N HIS A 9 -7.35 -0.98 6.53
CA HIS A 9 -8.11 -2.04 7.21
C HIS A 9 -8.95 -1.51 8.37
N LEU A 10 -8.39 -0.61 9.18
CA LEU A 10 -9.13 0.01 10.28
C LEU A 10 -10.36 0.77 9.78
N ILE A 11 -10.19 1.60 8.74
CA ILE A 11 -11.28 2.36 8.13
C ILE A 11 -12.32 1.41 7.52
N GLY A 12 -11.88 0.40 6.77
CA GLY A 12 -12.77 -0.59 6.15
C GLY A 12 -13.60 -1.36 7.16
N GLY A 13 -12.96 -1.82 8.24
CA GLY A 13 -13.60 -2.55 9.33
C GLY A 13 -14.59 -1.70 10.13
N TRP A 14 -14.30 -0.41 10.36
CA TRP A 14 -15.28 0.48 11.00
C TRP A 14 -16.47 0.79 10.09
N ILE A 15 -16.23 1.05 8.80
CA ILE A 15 -17.29 1.34 7.82
C ILE A 15 -18.18 0.12 7.59
N SER A 16 -17.62 -1.10 7.62
CA SER A 16 -18.39 -2.33 7.51
C SER A 16 -19.24 -2.62 8.75
N GLY A 17 -19.02 -1.93 9.87
CA GLY A 17 -19.69 -2.19 11.15
C GLY A 17 -19.00 -3.27 11.99
N GLY A 18 -17.75 -3.60 11.66
CA GLY A 18 -16.92 -4.49 12.46
C GLY A 18 -16.52 -3.88 13.80
N THR A 19 -16.35 -4.73 14.81
CA THR A 19 -15.81 -4.33 16.12
C THR A 19 -14.32 -4.62 16.20
N LEU A 20 -13.50 -3.57 16.32
CA LEU A 20 -12.05 -3.72 16.45
C LEU A 20 -11.72 -4.39 17.78
N GLN A 21 -11.04 -5.52 17.72
CA GLN A 21 -10.57 -6.24 18.91
C GLN A 21 -9.14 -5.85 19.26
N HIS A 22 -8.28 -5.80 18.23
CA HIS A 22 -6.86 -5.56 18.42
C HIS A 22 -6.25 -4.95 17.15
N ALA A 23 -5.31 -4.03 17.34
CA ALA A 23 -4.49 -3.47 16.27
C ALA A 23 -3.06 -3.28 16.77
N GLU A 24 -2.09 -3.70 15.95
CA GLU A 24 -0.67 -3.53 16.24
C GLU A 24 0.03 -2.83 15.06
N LEU A 25 0.72 -1.74 15.36
CA LEU A 25 1.45 -0.91 14.40
C LEU A 25 2.93 -0.79 14.76
N ARG A 26 3.42 -1.62 15.69
CA ARG A 26 4.77 -1.50 16.22
C ARG A 26 5.80 -1.71 15.10
N PRO A 27 6.86 -0.89 15.03
CA PRO A 27 7.97 -1.15 14.14
C PRO A 27 8.52 -2.57 14.38
N TRP A 28 9.00 -3.21 13.30
CA TRP A 28 9.57 -4.57 13.30
C TRP A 28 8.61 -5.73 13.54
N HIS A 29 7.32 -5.45 13.74
CA HIS A 29 6.26 -6.43 13.66
C HIS A 29 5.46 -6.17 12.38
N LEU A 30 4.92 -7.22 11.77
CA LEU A 30 4.02 -7.04 10.64
C LEU A 30 2.74 -6.39 11.18
N PRO A 31 2.37 -5.18 10.73
CA PRO A 31 1.17 -4.55 11.23
C PRO A 31 -0.06 -5.39 10.90
N HIS A 32 -1.00 -5.44 11.83
CA HIS A 32 -2.25 -6.14 11.64
C HIS A 32 -3.36 -5.53 12.49
N SER A 33 -4.60 -5.66 12.00
CA SER A 33 -5.81 -5.39 12.74
C SER A 33 -6.74 -6.58 12.65
N HIS A 34 -7.49 -6.79 13.74
CA HIS A 34 -8.43 -7.87 13.85
C HIS A 34 -9.78 -7.33 14.31
N PHE A 35 -10.80 -7.60 13.51
CA PHE A 35 -12.19 -7.26 13.79
C PHE A 35 -12.98 -8.54 14.11
N ALA A 36 -13.81 -8.50 15.16
CA ALA A 36 -14.75 -9.56 15.47
C ALA A 36 -15.96 -9.00 16.27
N PRO A 37 -17.20 -9.21 15.80
CA PRO A 37 -17.55 -9.74 14.47
C PRO A 37 -17.09 -8.79 13.36
N ASP A 38 -16.75 -9.35 12.18
CA ASP A 38 -16.57 -8.59 10.94
C ASP A 38 -17.67 -9.01 9.96
N PRO A 39 -18.72 -8.19 9.78
CA PRO A 39 -19.86 -8.52 8.94
C PRO A 39 -19.52 -8.50 7.43
N HIS A 40 -18.48 -7.77 7.02
CA HIS A 40 -18.09 -7.66 5.61
C HIS A 40 -16.56 -7.72 5.45
N PRO A 41 -15.95 -8.90 5.64
CA PRO A 41 -14.50 -9.06 5.64
C PRO A 41 -13.83 -8.67 4.32
N LEU A 42 -14.53 -8.80 3.18
CA LEU A 42 -14.02 -8.34 1.90
C LEU A 42 -13.81 -6.81 1.87
N VAL A 43 -14.71 -6.04 2.50
CA VAL A 43 -14.57 -4.58 2.56
C VAL A 43 -13.37 -4.22 3.42
N THR A 44 -13.26 -4.82 4.61
CA THR A 44 -12.13 -4.64 5.53
C THR A 44 -10.81 -4.98 4.85
N LEU A 45 -10.71 -6.15 4.22
CA LEU A 45 -9.48 -6.64 3.61
C LEU A 45 -9.09 -5.86 2.35
N TRP A 46 -10.04 -5.42 1.51
CA TRP A 46 -9.71 -4.60 0.34
C TRP A 46 -9.40 -3.14 0.69
N ALA A 47 -10.00 -2.61 1.75
CA ALA A 47 -9.76 -1.24 2.17
C ALA A 47 -8.28 -1.00 2.50
N GLY A 48 -7.58 -2.00 3.05
CA GLY A 48 -6.14 -1.94 3.32
C GLY A 48 -5.30 -1.55 2.09
N PRO A 49 -5.19 -2.42 1.07
CA PRO A 49 -4.44 -2.13 -0.15
C PRO A 49 -5.01 -0.94 -0.94
N LEU A 50 -6.33 -0.75 -1.00
CA LEU A 50 -6.91 0.37 -1.76
C LEU A 50 -6.55 1.72 -1.15
N ILE A 51 -6.80 1.91 0.15
CA ILE A 51 -6.48 3.15 0.87
C ILE A 51 -4.96 3.32 0.95
N GLY A 52 -4.23 2.23 1.13
CA GLY A 52 -2.77 2.19 1.14
C GLY A 52 -2.11 2.69 -0.16
N VAL A 53 -2.83 2.68 -1.29
CA VAL A 53 -2.40 3.24 -2.57
C VAL A 53 -3.01 4.62 -2.84
N ILE A 54 -4.33 4.77 -2.65
CA ILE A 54 -5.06 5.98 -3.01
C ILE A 54 -4.61 7.18 -2.15
N VAL A 55 -4.49 7.02 -0.83
CA VAL A 55 -4.17 8.14 0.07
C VAL A 55 -2.79 8.73 -0.23
N PRO A 56 -1.69 7.94 -0.34
CA PRO A 56 -0.40 8.48 -0.73
C PRO A 56 -0.42 9.21 -2.07
N LEU A 57 -1.12 8.69 -3.08
CA LEU A 57 -1.24 9.33 -4.39
C LEU A 57 -1.99 10.66 -4.33
N LEU A 58 -3.10 10.72 -3.58
CA LEU A 58 -3.85 11.97 -3.36
C LEU A 58 -2.99 13.01 -2.63
N LEU A 59 -2.25 12.60 -1.60
CA LEU A 59 -1.32 13.49 -0.90
C LEU A 59 -0.22 14.01 -1.84
N ALA A 60 0.30 13.17 -2.73
CA ALA A 60 1.28 13.59 -3.73
C ALA A 60 0.68 14.60 -4.74
N LEU A 61 -0.57 14.40 -5.15
CA LEU A 61 -1.29 15.32 -6.04
C LEU A 61 -1.56 16.69 -5.41
N VAL A 62 -1.84 16.72 -4.09
CA VAL A 62 -2.09 17.96 -3.34
C VAL A 62 -0.80 18.69 -3.00
N ILE A 63 0.21 17.99 -2.46
CA ILE A 63 1.45 18.59 -1.98
C ILE A 63 2.41 18.91 -3.14
N ARG A 64 2.38 18.11 -4.21
CA ARG A 64 3.18 18.27 -5.45
C ARG A 64 4.69 18.35 -5.26
N LYS A 65 5.21 17.83 -4.14
CA LYS A 65 6.65 17.74 -3.89
C LYS A 65 7.22 16.41 -4.43
N PRO A 66 8.41 16.41 -5.04
CA PRO A 66 9.05 15.19 -5.57
C PRO A 66 9.22 14.09 -4.52
N SER A 67 9.53 14.46 -3.26
CA SER A 67 9.67 13.51 -2.15
C SER A 67 8.36 12.80 -1.81
N VAL A 68 7.22 13.48 -1.90
CA VAL A 68 5.90 12.88 -1.64
C VAL A 68 5.50 11.95 -2.77
N TRP A 69 5.78 12.32 -4.03
CA TRP A 69 5.62 11.42 -5.18
C TRP A 69 6.47 10.17 -5.05
N PHE A 70 7.71 10.29 -4.60
CA PHE A 70 8.58 9.14 -4.33
C PHE A 70 7.95 8.18 -3.32
N ILE A 71 7.46 8.70 -2.19
CA ILE A 71 6.78 7.90 -1.15
C ILE A 71 5.50 7.25 -1.70
N ALA A 72 4.69 7.99 -2.46
CA ALA A 72 3.45 7.49 -3.02
C ALA A 72 3.69 6.36 -4.04
N ASN A 73 4.65 6.55 -4.94
CA ASN A 73 5.05 5.54 -5.91
C ASN A 73 5.64 4.29 -5.26
N PHE A 74 6.43 4.48 -4.19
CA PHE A 74 6.90 3.36 -3.35
C PHE A 74 5.72 2.61 -2.72
N CYS A 75 4.75 3.32 -2.13
CA CYS A 75 3.59 2.69 -1.52
C CYS A 75 2.77 1.90 -2.54
N MET A 76 2.54 2.46 -3.73
CA MET A 76 1.85 1.75 -4.81
C MET A 76 2.56 0.44 -5.19
N LEU A 77 3.87 0.52 -5.44
CA LEU A 77 4.67 -0.66 -5.78
C LEU A 77 4.67 -1.70 -4.64
N ALA A 78 4.90 -1.25 -3.41
CA ALA A 78 5.02 -2.12 -2.24
C ALA A 78 3.70 -2.83 -1.89
N ASN A 79 2.54 -2.19 -2.07
CA ASN A 79 1.23 -2.86 -1.90
C ASN A 79 1.06 -4.00 -2.93
N GLY A 80 1.37 -3.74 -4.20
CA GLY A 80 1.30 -4.76 -5.25
C GLY A 80 2.24 -5.94 -5.00
N THR A 81 3.49 -5.64 -4.62
CA THR A 81 4.47 -6.66 -4.27
C THR A 81 4.04 -7.46 -3.04
N TYR A 82 3.49 -6.81 -2.02
CA TYR A 82 3.01 -7.49 -0.81
C TYR A 82 1.90 -8.50 -1.12
N LEU A 83 0.87 -8.12 -1.87
CA LEU A 83 -0.21 -9.06 -2.25
C LEU A 83 0.31 -10.20 -3.15
N ALA A 84 1.23 -9.90 -4.08
CA ALA A 84 1.82 -10.91 -4.95
C ALA A 84 2.70 -11.92 -4.18
N VAL A 85 3.49 -11.46 -3.22
CA VAL A 85 4.29 -12.34 -2.35
C VAL A 85 3.39 -13.12 -1.40
N ALA A 86 2.34 -12.50 -0.86
CA ALA A 86 1.33 -13.19 -0.06
C ALA A 86 0.61 -14.29 -0.85
N TRP A 87 0.35 -14.06 -2.14
CA TRP A 87 -0.18 -15.08 -3.04
C TRP A 87 0.78 -16.27 -3.16
N PHE A 88 2.07 -15.98 -3.39
CA PHE A 88 3.08 -17.01 -3.63
C PHE A 88 3.41 -17.82 -2.37
N THR A 89 3.48 -17.16 -1.21
CA THR A 89 3.79 -17.81 0.07
C THR A 89 2.60 -18.58 0.64
N GLY A 90 1.37 -18.14 0.37
CA GLY A 90 0.16 -18.79 0.86
C GLY A 90 -0.02 -18.72 2.38
N ASP A 91 0.69 -17.82 3.07
CA ASP A 91 0.60 -17.69 4.52
C ASP A 91 -0.80 -17.17 4.94
N PRO A 92 -1.56 -17.93 5.76
CA PRO A 92 -2.93 -17.60 6.13
C PRO A 92 -3.08 -16.29 6.91
N PHE A 93 -1.99 -15.75 7.46
CA PHE A 93 -2.00 -14.46 8.16
C PHE A 93 -1.88 -13.27 7.20
N LEU A 94 -1.51 -13.49 5.94
CA LEU A 94 -1.40 -12.45 4.94
C LEU A 94 -2.74 -12.19 4.23
N ASP A 95 -2.84 -11.01 3.64
CA ASP A 95 -4.07 -10.50 3.05
C ASP A 95 -4.58 -11.36 1.91
N THR A 96 -3.70 -11.86 1.03
CA THR A 96 -4.14 -12.59 -0.16
C THR A 96 -4.87 -13.88 0.19
N PRO A 97 -4.31 -14.77 1.05
CA PRO A 97 -5.06 -15.94 1.49
C PRO A 97 -6.34 -15.59 2.25
N ARG A 98 -6.35 -14.53 3.06
CA ARG A 98 -7.56 -14.05 3.74
C ARG A 98 -8.63 -13.54 2.78
N LEU A 99 -8.23 -12.80 1.74
CA LEU A 99 -9.11 -12.32 0.68
C LEU A 99 -9.74 -13.49 -0.06
N LEU A 100 -8.93 -14.49 -0.43
CA LEU A 100 -9.43 -15.71 -1.09
C LEU A 100 -10.38 -16.50 -0.19
N ALA A 101 -10.05 -16.65 1.10
CA ALA A 101 -10.92 -17.29 2.08
C ALA A 101 -12.24 -16.53 2.31
N ALA A 102 -12.21 -15.20 2.22
CA ALA A 102 -13.39 -14.34 2.28
C ALA A 102 -14.20 -14.30 0.97
N GLY A 103 -13.77 -15.03 -0.08
CA GLY A 103 -14.48 -15.15 -1.35
C GLY A 103 -14.09 -14.13 -2.43
N ALA A 104 -12.95 -13.44 -2.30
CA ALA A 104 -12.47 -12.53 -3.33
C ALA A 104 -12.12 -13.29 -4.62
N SER A 105 -12.43 -12.69 -5.77
CA SER A 105 -12.07 -13.26 -7.07
C SER A 105 -10.55 -13.25 -7.26
N PRO A 106 -9.91 -14.39 -7.57
CA PRO A 106 -8.49 -14.45 -7.96
C PRO A 106 -8.09 -13.42 -9.01
N LEU A 107 -8.99 -13.19 -9.98
CA LEU A 107 -8.77 -12.25 -11.05
C LEU A 107 -8.67 -10.82 -10.53
N SER A 108 -9.52 -10.43 -9.58
CA SER A 108 -9.48 -9.08 -8.99
C SER A 108 -8.15 -8.80 -8.28
N ILE A 109 -7.62 -9.78 -7.55
CA ILE A 109 -6.32 -9.70 -6.87
C ILE A 109 -5.19 -9.64 -7.90
N ALA A 110 -5.21 -10.52 -8.91
CA ALA A 110 -4.22 -10.54 -9.97
C ALA A 110 -4.19 -9.22 -10.76
N THR A 111 -5.36 -8.67 -11.10
CA THR A 111 -5.48 -7.36 -11.77
C THR A 111 -4.93 -6.25 -10.89
N PHE A 112 -5.27 -6.22 -9.61
CA PHE A 112 -4.73 -5.22 -8.68
C PHE A 112 -3.20 -5.30 -8.60
N CYS A 113 -2.64 -6.50 -8.42
CA CYS A 113 -1.19 -6.73 -8.41
C CYS A 113 -0.54 -6.29 -9.72
N ALA A 114 -1.07 -6.69 -10.87
CA ALA A 114 -0.51 -6.34 -12.17
C ALA A 114 -0.47 -4.82 -12.40
N LEU A 115 -1.57 -4.12 -12.09
CA LEU A 115 -1.67 -2.67 -12.25
C LEU A 115 -0.70 -1.94 -11.31
N THR A 116 -0.72 -2.28 -10.02
CA THR A 116 0.11 -1.61 -9.01
C THR A 116 1.59 -1.90 -9.19
N LEU A 117 1.98 -3.12 -9.59
CA LEU A 117 3.36 -3.45 -9.93
C LEU A 117 3.82 -2.71 -11.19
N PHE A 118 3.05 -2.74 -12.28
CA PHE A 118 3.47 -2.12 -13.53
C PHE A 118 3.59 -0.60 -13.40
N TRP A 119 2.55 0.07 -12.90
CA TRP A 119 2.59 1.53 -12.72
C TRP A 119 3.54 1.92 -11.59
N GLY A 120 3.53 1.18 -10.48
CA GLY A 120 4.37 1.45 -9.31
C GLY A 120 5.84 1.37 -9.66
N TYR A 121 6.26 0.32 -10.38
CA TYR A 121 7.64 0.14 -10.80
C TYR A 121 8.10 1.28 -11.72
N ARG A 122 7.31 1.60 -12.75
CA ARG A 122 7.66 2.68 -13.69
C ARG A 122 7.79 4.02 -12.99
N ALA A 123 6.82 4.39 -12.16
CA ALA A 123 6.77 5.68 -11.49
C ALA A 123 7.82 5.79 -10.37
N PHE A 124 8.03 4.72 -9.60
CA PHE A 124 9.04 4.68 -8.55
C PHE A 124 10.44 4.76 -9.15
N ARG A 125 10.73 4.00 -10.22
CA ARG A 125 12.00 4.09 -10.94
C ARG A 125 12.28 5.51 -11.45
N ALA A 126 11.29 6.16 -12.06
CA ALA A 126 11.43 7.55 -12.50
C ALA A 126 11.73 8.50 -11.33
N SER A 127 11.09 8.29 -10.18
CA SER A 127 11.32 9.06 -8.95
C SER A 127 12.72 8.86 -8.39
N CYS A 128 13.25 7.63 -8.39
CA CYS A 128 14.62 7.34 -8.01
C CYS A 128 15.62 8.09 -8.89
N ILE A 129 15.43 8.05 -10.21
CA ILE A 129 16.32 8.75 -11.15
C ILE A 129 16.29 10.26 -10.88
N ALA A 130 15.11 10.86 -10.73
CA ALA A 130 14.98 12.29 -10.46
C ALA A 130 15.70 12.73 -9.18
N ILE A 131 15.59 11.94 -8.10
CA ILE A 131 16.19 12.28 -6.80
C ILE A 131 17.70 12.02 -6.78
N PHE A 132 18.15 10.85 -7.26
CA PHE A 132 19.54 10.42 -7.10
C PHE A 132 20.47 10.84 -8.24
N HIS A 133 19.96 11.15 -9.44
CA HIS A 133 20.79 11.65 -10.56
C HIS A 133 20.83 13.19 -10.66
N SER A 134 20.30 13.92 -9.69
CA SER A 134 20.45 15.38 -9.64
C SER A 134 21.93 15.73 -9.45
N LYS A 135 22.62 16.16 -10.53
CA LYS A 135 24.01 16.64 -10.49
C LYS A 135 24.15 17.74 -9.43
N PRO A 136 25.21 17.73 -8.60
CA PRO A 136 25.50 18.88 -7.74
C PRO A 136 25.67 20.13 -8.61
N GLN A 137 24.96 21.20 -8.27
CA GLN A 137 25.22 22.52 -8.85
C GLN A 137 26.70 22.84 -8.59
N GLN A 138 27.49 23.00 -9.66
CA GLN A 138 28.81 23.57 -9.50
C GLN A 138 28.67 24.99 -8.96
N PRO A 139 29.40 25.37 -7.90
CA PRO A 139 29.39 26.74 -7.42
C PRO A 139 29.87 27.66 -8.55
N ASN A 140 29.01 28.59 -8.93
CA ASN A 140 29.29 29.58 -9.96
C ASN A 140 30.32 30.57 -9.39
N HIS A 141 31.62 30.29 -9.55
CA HIS A 141 32.66 31.28 -9.32
C HIS A 141 32.65 32.27 -10.50
N SER A 142 31.78 33.28 -10.42
CA SER A 142 31.97 34.49 -11.20
C SER A 142 33.10 35.31 -10.57
N LYS A 143 34.05 35.67 -11.43
CA LYS A 143 35.27 36.44 -11.18
C LYS A 143 35.03 37.76 -10.44
#